data_AF-D6JZQ3-F1
#
_entry.id   AF-D6JZQ3-F1
#
_cell.length_a   1.000
_cell.length_b   1.000
_cell.length_c   1.000
_cell.angle_alpha   90.00
_cell.angle_beta   90.00
_cell.angle_gamma   90.00
#
_symmetry.space_group_name_H-M   'P 1'
#
loop_
_entity.id
_entity.type
_entity.pdbx_description
1 polymer ?
#
loop_
_entity_poly.entity_id
_entity_poly.type
_entity_poly.pdbx_seq_one_letter_code
_entity_poly.pdbx_strand_id
1 'polypeptide(L)'
;MRSARSPRCADFGQRAGERLRRFVDLGPAAGTVASHTARALTDLADHIGTEQQNQDALTRWDSEKYKRVHALTHTDLGDNLAAEARADEAVAAWTQALVLMEGMTSDRTRKAITSIRSTLAVCRRRRVPGAADLTRRAGEALA
;
A
#
# COMPACT_ATOMS: atom_id res chain seq x y z
N MET A 1 -44.80 28.12 -27.66
CA MET A 1 -44.35 27.15 -26.64
C MET A 1 -42.85 26.90 -26.82
N ARG A 2 -41.99 27.49 -25.98
CA ARG A 2 -40.54 27.21 -25.93
C ARG A 2 -40.25 26.54 -24.59
N SER A 3 -39.80 25.29 -24.63
CA SER A 3 -39.46 24.52 -23.44
C SER A 3 -38.09 24.95 -22.91
N ALA A 4 -38.08 25.48 -21.68
CA ALA A 4 -36.88 25.88 -20.97
C ALA A 4 -36.14 24.64 -20.45
N ARG A 5 -34.89 24.44 -20.91
CA ARG A 5 -33.98 23.43 -20.33
C ARG A 5 -33.49 23.93 -18.97
N SER A 6 -33.79 23.15 -17.93
CA SER A 6 -33.39 23.39 -16.54
C SER A 6 -31.85 23.30 -16.38
N PRO A 7 -31.18 24.24 -15.69
CA PRO A 7 -29.72 24.26 -15.55
C PRO A 7 -29.17 23.33 -14.44
N ARG A 8 -29.98 22.45 -13.85
CA ARG A 8 -29.66 21.75 -12.59
C ARG A 8 -28.69 20.56 -12.66
N CYS A 9 -28.28 20.10 -13.85
CA CYS A 9 -27.41 18.91 -13.94
C CYS A 9 -25.90 19.22 -14.05
N ALA A 10 -25.49 20.45 -14.36
CA ALA A 10 -24.08 20.78 -14.51
C ALA A 10 -23.36 21.05 -13.18
N ASP A 11 -24.09 21.41 -12.11
CA ASP A 11 -23.49 21.88 -10.85
C ASP A 11 -23.16 20.74 -9.85
N PHE A 12 -23.64 19.52 -10.09
CA PHE A 12 -23.36 18.37 -9.20
C PHE A 12 -21.93 17.83 -9.37
N GLY A 13 -21.40 17.84 -10.59
CA GLY A 13 -20.03 17.37 -10.88
C GLY A 13 -18.94 18.29 -10.32
N GLN A 14 -19.18 19.61 -10.31
CA GLN A 14 -18.20 20.59 -9.83
C GLN A 14 -18.09 20.63 -8.30
N ARG A 15 -19.21 20.50 -7.58
CA ARG A 15 -19.22 20.45 -6.10
C ARG A 15 -18.68 19.13 -5.53
N ALA A 16 -18.78 18.03 -6.27
CA ALA A 16 -18.16 16.75 -5.88
C ALA A 16 -16.62 16.80 -6.01
N GLY A 17 -16.10 17.48 -7.05
CA GLY A 17 -14.68 17.67 -7.26
C GLY A 17 -13.99 18.50 -6.16
N GLU A 18 -14.65 19.53 -5.63
CA GLU A 18 -14.10 20.35 -4.54
C GLU A 18 -14.19 19.66 -3.16
N ARG A 19 -15.15 18.75 -2.96
CA ARG A 19 -15.25 17.95 -1.72
C ARG A 19 -14.19 16.86 -1.63
N LEU A 20 -13.76 16.30 -2.77
CA LEU A 20 -12.66 15.33 -2.83
C LEU A 20 -11.29 15.97 -2.62
N ARG A 21 -11.13 17.25 -2.95
CA ARG A 21 -9.91 18.03 -2.67
C ARG A 21 -9.71 18.34 -1.19
N ARG A 22 -10.74 18.18 -0.36
CA ARG A 22 -10.67 18.43 1.10
C ARG A 22 -10.10 17.27 1.91
N PHE A 23 -9.92 16.09 1.30
CA PHE A 23 -9.37 14.90 1.98
C PHE A 23 -7.84 14.80 1.91
N VAL A 24 -7.19 15.71 1.17
CA VAL A 24 -5.72 15.72 1.01
C VAL A 24 -5.00 16.19 2.29
N ASP A 25 -5.68 16.94 3.18
CA ASP A 25 -5.08 17.56 4.38
C ASP A 25 -5.44 16.88 5.73
N LEU A 26 -6.08 15.71 5.74
CA LEU A 26 -6.49 15.04 6.98
C LEU A 26 -5.34 14.41 7.80
N GLY A 27 -4.10 14.57 7.33
CA GLY A 27 -2.91 14.17 8.07
C GLY A 27 -2.89 12.69 8.46
N PRO A 28 -2.21 12.34 9.58
CA PRO A 28 -1.98 10.96 10.01
C PRO A 28 -3.26 10.12 10.19
N ALA A 29 -4.39 10.77 10.49
CA ALA A 29 -5.67 10.11 10.70
C ALA A 29 -6.22 9.50 9.40
N ALA A 30 -6.13 10.23 8.28
CA ALA A 30 -6.61 9.68 6.99
C ALA A 30 -5.73 8.55 6.47
N GLY A 31 -4.41 8.62 6.64
CA GLY A 31 -3.54 7.48 6.29
C GLY A 31 -3.83 6.25 7.16
N THR A 32 -4.18 6.45 8.44
CA THR A 32 -4.61 5.36 9.34
C THR A 32 -5.90 4.73 8.84
N VAL A 33 -6.92 5.54 8.51
CA VAL A 33 -8.18 5.02 7.93
C VAL A 33 -7.91 4.26 6.65
N ALA A 34 -7.15 4.82 5.70
CA ALA A 34 -6.83 4.15 4.44
C ALA A 34 -6.14 2.79 4.67
N SER A 35 -5.17 2.70 5.58
CA SER A 35 -4.51 1.42 5.91
C SER A 35 -5.46 0.40 6.56
N HIS A 36 -6.34 0.84 7.45
CA HIS A 36 -7.35 -0.03 8.04
C HIS A 36 -8.39 -0.49 7.01
N THR A 37 -8.78 0.39 6.08
CA THR A 37 -9.66 0.06 4.96
C THR A 37 -9.00 -0.94 4.03
N ALA A 38 -7.71 -0.77 3.69
CA ALA A 38 -6.95 -1.73 2.89
C ALA A 38 -6.98 -3.13 3.53
N ARG A 39 -6.76 -3.21 4.85
CA ARG A 39 -6.83 -4.49 5.57
C ARG A 39 -8.23 -5.13 5.50
N ALA A 40 -9.28 -4.34 5.69
CA ALA A 40 -10.65 -4.83 5.57
C ALA A 40 -10.98 -5.31 4.15
N LEU A 41 -10.47 -4.64 3.12
CA LEU A 41 -10.64 -5.05 1.71
C LEU A 41 -9.83 -6.31 1.38
N THR A 42 -8.67 -6.50 2.00
CA THR A 42 -7.88 -7.74 1.90
C THR A 42 -8.70 -8.92 2.41
N ASP A 43 -9.35 -8.76 3.57
CA ASP A 43 -10.21 -9.79 4.17
C ASP A 43 -11.43 -10.12 3.28
N LEU A 44 -11.84 -9.18 2.41
CA LEU A 44 -12.90 -9.36 1.42
C LEU A 44 -12.40 -9.84 0.04
N ALA A 45 -11.09 -10.07 -0.12
CA ALA A 45 -10.43 -10.38 -1.38
C ALA A 45 -10.65 -9.33 -2.51
N ASP A 46 -10.93 -8.08 -2.14
CA ASP A 46 -10.95 -6.95 -3.08
C ASP A 46 -9.53 -6.42 -3.25
N HIS A 47 -8.79 -7.04 -4.16
CA HIS A 47 -7.39 -6.73 -4.41
C HIS A 47 -7.20 -5.31 -4.99
N ILE A 48 -8.07 -4.89 -5.90
CA ILE A 48 -8.00 -3.55 -6.54
C ILE A 48 -8.26 -2.45 -5.50
N GLY A 49 -9.31 -2.59 -4.70
CA GLY A 49 -9.59 -1.64 -3.63
C GLY A 49 -8.47 -1.60 -2.60
N THR A 50 -7.88 -2.75 -2.29
CA THR A 50 -6.76 -2.85 -1.34
C THR A 50 -5.51 -2.12 -1.83
N GLU A 51 -5.11 -2.33 -3.09
CA GLU A 51 -3.96 -1.63 -3.69
C GLU A 51 -4.15 -0.11 -3.62
N GLN A 52 -5.33 0.37 -4.07
CA GLN A 52 -5.65 1.80 -4.07
C GLN A 52 -5.51 2.39 -2.66
N GLN A 53 -6.11 1.76 -1.64
CA GLN A 53 -6.05 2.25 -0.27
C GLN A 53 -4.63 2.23 0.32
N ASN A 54 -3.81 1.24 -0.03
CA ASN A 54 -2.40 1.21 0.37
C ASN A 54 -1.60 2.36 -0.26
N GLN A 55 -1.75 2.62 -1.56
CA GLN A 55 -1.09 3.75 -2.24
C GLN A 55 -1.53 5.11 -1.64
N ASP A 56 -2.82 5.21 -1.34
CA ASP A 56 -3.45 6.35 -0.70
C ASP A 56 -2.90 6.60 0.72
N ALA A 57 -2.63 5.54 1.49
CA ALA A 57 -2.01 5.65 2.81
C ALA A 57 -0.55 6.14 2.71
N LEU A 58 0.23 5.59 1.76
CA LEU A 58 1.62 5.98 1.54
C LEU A 58 1.77 7.46 1.17
N THR A 59 0.80 8.01 0.43
CA THR A 59 0.80 9.43 0.02
C THR A 59 0.45 10.37 1.19
N ARG A 60 -0.33 9.91 2.16
CA ARG A 60 -0.85 10.76 3.26
C ARG A 60 0.04 10.80 4.50
N TRP A 61 1.02 9.91 4.61
CA TRP A 61 1.98 9.87 5.70
C TRP A 61 3.34 10.39 5.28
N ASP A 62 3.97 11.17 6.15
CA ASP A 62 5.39 11.45 6.08
C ASP A 62 6.18 10.17 6.39
N SER A 63 6.99 9.72 5.44
CA SER A 63 7.76 8.48 5.54
C SER A 63 8.87 8.54 6.59
N GLU A 64 9.46 9.71 6.83
CA GLU A 64 10.52 9.89 7.83
C GLU A 64 9.97 9.91 9.26
N LYS A 65 8.80 10.53 9.45
CA LYS A 65 8.13 10.61 10.75
C LYS A 65 7.43 9.30 11.13
N TYR A 66 6.88 8.57 10.15
CA TYR A 66 6.06 7.37 10.37
C TYR A 66 6.65 6.11 9.72
N LYS A 67 7.98 5.94 9.77
CA LYS A 67 8.73 4.84 9.15
C LYS A 67 8.10 3.46 9.34
N ARG A 68 7.72 3.10 10.57
CA ARG A 68 7.11 1.80 10.85
C ARG A 68 5.82 1.57 10.07
N VAL A 69 4.94 2.56 10.04
CA VAL A 69 3.62 2.36 9.43
C VAL A 69 3.76 2.32 7.92
N HIS A 70 4.60 3.19 7.35
CA HIS A 70 5.02 3.14 5.95
C HIS A 70 5.61 1.79 5.55
N ALA A 71 6.51 1.24 6.37
CA ALA A 71 7.12 -0.07 6.12
C ALA A 71 6.08 -1.21 6.08
N LEU A 72 5.11 -1.17 6.99
CA LEU A 72 4.05 -2.17 7.05
C LEU A 72 3.09 -2.03 5.87
N THR A 73 2.72 -0.81 5.47
CA THR A 73 1.90 -0.57 4.28
C THR A 73 2.59 -1.04 3.00
N HIS A 74 3.91 -0.84 2.85
CA HIS A 74 4.65 -1.42 1.74
C HIS A 74 4.69 -2.95 1.75
N THR A 75 4.68 -3.57 2.93
CA THR A 75 4.57 -5.03 3.06
C THR A 75 3.22 -5.52 2.57
N ASP A 76 2.14 -4.91 3.08
CA ASP A 76 0.77 -5.25 2.72
C ASP A 76 0.53 -5.01 1.22
N LEU A 77 1.05 -3.92 0.64
CA LEU A 77 1.00 -3.66 -0.80
C LEU A 77 1.70 -4.76 -1.60
N GLY A 78 2.92 -5.15 -1.21
CA GLY A 78 3.66 -6.21 -1.90
C GLY A 78 2.95 -7.57 -1.86
N ASP A 79 2.32 -7.90 -0.73
CA ASP A 79 1.54 -9.14 -0.59
C ASP A 79 0.33 -9.16 -1.54
N ASN A 80 -0.36 -8.03 -1.70
CA ASN A 80 -1.47 -7.91 -2.66
C ASN A 80 -1.01 -8.01 -4.11
N LEU A 81 0.07 -7.31 -4.48
CA LEU A 81 0.66 -7.39 -5.82
C LEU A 81 1.11 -8.82 -6.16
N ALA A 82 1.66 -9.54 -5.19
CA ALA A 82 2.04 -10.94 -5.37
C ALA A 82 0.82 -11.86 -5.56
N ALA A 83 -0.29 -11.60 -4.86
CA ALA A 83 -1.55 -12.31 -5.05
C ALA A 83 -2.14 -12.09 -6.45
N GLU A 84 -1.97 -10.90 -7.02
CA GLU A 84 -2.33 -10.56 -8.41
C GLU A 84 -1.30 -11.05 -9.46
N ALA A 85 -0.30 -11.84 -9.06
CA ALA A 85 0.80 -12.30 -9.92
C ALA A 85 1.69 -11.19 -10.52
N ARG A 86 1.64 -9.97 -9.98
CA ARG A 86 2.49 -8.82 -10.33
C ARG A 86 3.81 -8.85 -9.55
N ALA A 87 4.61 -9.90 -9.81
CA ALA A 87 5.75 -10.24 -8.97
C ALA A 87 6.88 -9.20 -8.96
N ASP A 88 7.13 -8.50 -10.06
CA ASP A 88 8.17 -7.47 -10.13
C ASP A 88 7.82 -6.27 -9.22
N GLU A 89 6.56 -5.83 -9.28
CA GLU A 89 6.05 -4.73 -8.46
C GLU A 89 6.00 -5.12 -6.97
N ALA A 90 5.65 -6.37 -6.68
CA ALA A 90 5.72 -6.91 -5.32
C ALA A 90 7.14 -6.85 -4.74
N VAL A 91 8.15 -7.27 -5.53
CA VAL A 91 9.56 -7.19 -5.12
C VAL A 91 9.99 -5.74 -4.89
N ALA A 92 9.56 -4.80 -5.73
CA ALA A 92 9.85 -3.38 -5.53
C ALA A 92 9.23 -2.85 -4.22
N ALA A 93 7.97 -3.18 -3.94
CA ALA A 93 7.28 -2.78 -2.71
C ALA A 93 7.97 -3.34 -1.45
N TRP A 94 8.27 -4.65 -1.44
CA TRP A 94 8.99 -5.27 -0.32
C TRP A 94 10.42 -4.74 -0.16
N THR A 95 11.06 -4.30 -1.24
CA THR A 95 12.39 -3.64 -1.16
C THR A 95 12.29 -2.34 -0.37
N GLN A 96 11.28 -1.51 -0.64
CA GLN A 96 11.04 -0.28 0.14
C GLN A 96 10.69 -0.61 1.59
N ALA A 97 9.88 -1.64 1.83
CA ALA A 97 9.58 -2.11 3.17
C ALA A 97 10.86 -2.44 3.96
N LEU A 98 11.78 -3.24 3.40
CA LEU A 98 13.03 -3.61 4.08
C LEU A 98 13.96 -2.43 4.33
N VAL A 99 14.04 -1.47 3.41
CA VAL A 99 14.83 -0.23 3.61
C VAL A 99 14.28 0.54 4.81
N LEU A 100 12.96 0.74 4.86
CA LEU A 100 12.33 1.43 5.98
C LEU A 100 12.49 0.67 7.30
N MET A 101 12.52 -0.67 7.26
CA MET A 101 12.71 -1.58 8.41
C MET A 101 14.13 -1.63 8.96
N GLU A 102 15.11 -1.03 8.29
CA GLU A 102 16.48 -1.02 8.76
C GLU A 102 16.59 -0.39 10.16
N GLY A 103 17.23 -1.11 11.09
CA GLY A 103 17.34 -0.70 12.50
C GLY A 103 16.08 -0.88 13.35
N MET A 104 14.95 -1.35 12.79
CA MET A 104 13.73 -1.65 13.58
C MET A 104 13.75 -3.07 14.14
N THR A 105 13.56 -3.20 15.46
CA THR A 105 13.64 -4.50 16.17
C THR A 105 12.32 -5.04 16.71
N SER A 106 11.17 -4.43 16.38
CA SER A 106 9.89 -4.84 16.97
C SER A 106 9.32 -6.13 16.37
N ASP A 107 8.59 -6.89 17.18
CA ASP A 107 7.93 -8.14 16.79
C ASP A 107 7.07 -8.01 15.54
N ARG A 108 6.37 -6.88 15.39
CA ARG A 108 5.54 -6.62 14.21
C ARG A 108 6.37 -6.53 12.93
N THR A 109 7.54 -5.91 13.00
CA THR A 109 8.50 -5.83 11.89
C THR A 109 9.09 -7.21 11.59
N ARG A 110 9.50 -7.96 12.63
CA ARG A 110 10.02 -9.33 12.47
C ARG A 110 9.01 -10.27 11.79
N LYS A 111 7.73 -10.19 12.18
CA LYS A 111 6.63 -10.93 11.55
C LYS A 111 6.43 -10.53 10.09
N ALA A 112 6.47 -9.23 9.77
CA ALA A 112 6.38 -8.75 8.40
C ALA A 112 7.52 -9.29 7.52
N ILE A 113 8.78 -9.21 7.98
CA ILE A 113 9.93 -9.74 7.25
C ILE A 113 9.83 -11.27 7.05
N THR A 114 9.29 -11.98 8.05
CA THR A 114 9.04 -13.43 7.94
C THR A 114 7.99 -13.73 6.87
N SER A 115 6.90 -12.95 6.80
CA SER A 115 5.88 -13.05 5.75
C SER A 115 6.49 -12.85 4.37
N ILE A 116 7.22 -11.75 4.18
CA ILE A 116 7.91 -11.40 2.92
C ILE A 116 8.81 -12.55 2.44
N ARG A 117 9.60 -13.16 3.34
CA ARG A 117 10.49 -14.28 2.98
C ARG A 117 9.74 -15.49 2.44
N SER A 118 8.56 -15.78 2.98
CA SER A 118 7.75 -16.92 2.54
C SER A 118 7.29 -16.75 1.09
N THR A 119 6.79 -15.56 0.75
CA THR A 119 6.33 -15.22 -0.61
C THR A 119 7.51 -15.08 -1.58
N LEU A 120 8.62 -14.48 -1.15
CA LEU A 120 9.84 -14.36 -1.95
C LEU A 120 10.45 -15.68 -2.37
N ALA A 121 10.26 -16.76 -1.59
CA ALA A 121 10.72 -18.08 -1.99
C ALA A 121 10.09 -18.53 -3.32
N VAL A 122 8.82 -18.17 -3.56
CA VAL A 122 8.11 -18.45 -4.81
C VAL A 122 8.65 -17.55 -5.93
N CYS A 123 8.79 -16.24 -5.69
CA CYS A 123 9.34 -15.29 -6.67
C CYS A 123 10.77 -15.67 -7.10
N ARG A 124 11.60 -16.14 -6.16
CA ARG A 124 12.96 -16.61 -6.45
C ARG A 124 12.96 -17.86 -7.34
N ARG A 125 12.07 -18.83 -7.08
CA ARG A 125 11.91 -20.01 -7.96
C ARG A 125 11.49 -19.64 -9.38
N ARG A 126 10.67 -18.59 -9.51
CA ARG A 126 10.25 -18.01 -10.80
C ARG A 126 11.30 -17.09 -11.44
N ARG A 127 12.46 -16.90 -10.81
CA ARG A 127 13.56 -16.03 -11.26
C ARG A 127 13.16 -14.57 -11.48
N VAL A 128 12.25 -14.08 -10.64
CA VAL A 128 11.87 -12.66 -10.61
C VAL A 128 13.11 -11.81 -10.30
N PRO A 129 13.41 -10.77 -11.09
CA PRO A 129 14.53 -9.85 -10.83
C PRO A 129 14.51 -9.31 -9.39
N GLY A 130 15.69 -9.19 -8.77
CA GLY A 130 15.82 -8.68 -7.40
C GLY A 130 15.35 -9.62 -6.28
N ALA A 131 14.55 -10.65 -6.55
CA ALA A 131 14.00 -11.52 -5.51
C ALA A 131 15.08 -12.31 -4.73
N ALA A 132 16.18 -12.69 -5.39
CA ALA A 132 17.29 -13.40 -4.76
C ALA A 132 18.06 -12.51 -3.78
N ASP A 133 18.40 -11.28 -4.20
CA ASP A 133 19.05 -10.29 -3.34
C ASP A 133 18.15 -9.91 -2.16
N LEU A 134 16.86 -9.68 -2.43
CA LEU A 134 15.90 -9.34 -1.40
C LEU A 134 15.70 -10.47 -0.38
N THR A 135 15.71 -11.73 -0.83
CA THR A 135 15.70 -12.90 0.07
C THR A 135 16.89 -12.85 1.03
N ARG A 136 18.10 -12.56 0.53
CA ARG A 136 19.31 -12.50 1.34
C ARG A 136 19.21 -11.40 2.40
N ARG A 137 18.84 -10.18 1.99
CA ARG A 137 18.64 -9.03 2.88
C ARG A 137 17.59 -9.29 3.95
N ALA A 138 16.48 -9.93 3.59
CA ALA A 138 15.45 -10.30 4.55
C ALA A 138 15.93 -11.37 5.55
N GLY A 139 16.87 -12.24 5.14
CA GLY A 139 17.54 -13.19 6.04
C GLY A 139 18.45 -12.48 7.04
N GLU A 140 19.27 -11.55 6.57
CA GLU A 140 20.17 -10.74 7.40
C GLU A 140 19.39 -9.90 8.43
N ALA A 141 18.24 -9.34 8.04
CA ALA A 141 17.40 -8.55 8.94
C ALA A 141 16.72 -9.36 10.06
N LEU A 142 16.72 -10.70 9.97
CA LEU A 142 16.14 -11.59 10.98
C LEU A 142 17.17 -12.28 11.88
N ALA A 143 18.45 -12.27 11.46
CA ALA A 143 19.57 -12.83 12.21
C ALA A 143 19.85 -12.02 13.49
#